data_AF-W2CGB5-F1
#
_entry.id   AF-W2CGB5-F1
#
_cell.length_a   1.000
_cell.length_b   1.000
_cell.length_c   1.000
_cell.angle_alpha   90.00
_cell.angle_beta   90.00
_cell.angle_gamma   90.00
#
_symmetry.space_group_name_H-M   'P 1'
#
loop_
_entity.id
_entity.type
_entity.pdbx_description
1 polymer ?
#
loop_
_entity_poly.entity_id
_entity_poly.type
_entity_poly.pdbx_seq_one_letter_code
_entity_poly.pdbx_strand_id
1 'polypeptide(L)'
;MKTIVDTSSLVRMAQSYWPFDHTGALEAFLSRRMAQGELLLIDEVVGEIKYVSQGVAYNTFKCLRDKAHQISTVNLQPPQKFYRMLDNNFVDQVYKKTKLQGDEVLYQDAREEYLRSTDCRIVVYAMCELAREPIQVLTEESANQNDGKLFRKIPFICQQLRIPTLNAVEYFKQHEDALTVVVESTPASMYVTHNQRP
;
A
#
# COMPACT_ATOMS: atom_id res chain seq x y z
N MET A 1 -11.18 9.90 -0.36
CA MET A 1 -10.16 9.40 0.60
C MET A 1 -9.00 8.91 -0.24
N LYS A 2 -7.79 9.41 0.00
CA LYS A 2 -6.58 8.89 -0.65
C LYS A 2 -6.05 7.68 0.10
N THR A 3 -5.46 6.73 -0.59
CA THR A 3 -4.83 5.54 0.00
C THR A 3 -3.39 5.45 -0.47
N ILE A 4 -2.42 5.51 0.43
CA ILE A 4 -1.04 5.12 0.10
C ILE A 4 -0.85 3.63 0.34
N VAL A 5 -0.23 2.95 -0.61
CA VAL A 5 -0.08 1.49 -0.57
C VAL A 5 1.35 1.08 -0.23
N ASP A 6 1.49 0.08 0.63
CA ASP A 6 2.78 -0.55 0.94
C ASP A 6 3.12 -1.69 -0.04
N THR A 7 4.36 -2.16 0.06
CA THR A 7 4.84 -3.28 -0.77
C THR A 7 4.10 -4.58 -0.47
N SER A 8 3.80 -4.83 0.81
CA SER A 8 3.22 -6.10 1.26
C SER A 8 1.80 -6.32 0.73
N SER A 9 0.98 -5.28 0.67
CA SER A 9 -0.37 -5.30 0.12
C SER A 9 -0.37 -5.50 -1.39
N LEU A 10 0.54 -4.86 -2.14
CA LEU A 10 0.66 -5.11 -3.58
C LEU A 10 1.07 -6.56 -3.88
N VAL A 11 2.01 -7.11 -3.10
CA VAL A 11 2.39 -8.53 -3.18
C VAL A 11 1.20 -9.43 -2.87
N ARG A 12 0.43 -9.13 -1.81
CA ARG A 12 -0.78 -9.89 -1.47
C ARG A 12 -1.80 -9.83 -2.59
N MET A 13 -2.03 -8.67 -3.20
CA MET A 13 -2.93 -8.52 -4.36
C MET A 13 -2.47 -9.41 -5.52
N ALA A 14 -1.18 -9.41 -5.85
CA ALA A 14 -0.62 -10.21 -6.94
C ALA A 14 -0.68 -11.72 -6.67
N GLN A 15 -0.53 -12.15 -5.42
CA GLN A 15 -0.48 -13.58 -5.06
C GLN A 15 -1.85 -14.17 -4.75
N SER A 16 -2.76 -13.40 -4.17
CA SER A 16 -4.02 -13.92 -3.62
C SER A 16 -5.26 -13.49 -4.38
N TYR A 17 -5.20 -12.44 -5.20
CA TYR A 17 -6.37 -11.92 -5.92
C TYR A 17 -6.20 -12.01 -7.43
N TRP A 18 -5.04 -11.59 -7.95
CA TRP A 18 -4.74 -11.66 -9.37
C TRP A 18 -4.91 -13.07 -9.99
N PRO A 19 -4.58 -14.20 -9.33
CA PRO A 19 -4.81 -15.53 -9.92
C PRO A 19 -6.27 -15.84 -10.26
N PHE A 20 -7.22 -15.12 -9.66
CA PHE A 20 -8.66 -15.26 -9.92
C PHE A 20 -9.20 -14.18 -10.88
N ASP A 21 -8.37 -13.24 -11.33
CA ASP A 21 -8.75 -12.20 -12.29
C ASP A 21 -8.45 -12.63 -13.72
N HIS A 22 -9.45 -13.23 -14.37
CA HIS A 22 -9.37 -13.61 -15.78
C HIS A 22 -9.68 -12.47 -16.75
N THR A 23 -10.08 -11.30 -16.24
CA THR A 23 -10.59 -10.17 -17.04
C THR A 23 -9.60 -9.01 -17.12
N GLY A 24 -8.58 -9.00 -16.27
CA GLY A 24 -7.69 -7.84 -16.09
C GLY A 24 -8.34 -6.71 -15.29
N ALA A 25 -9.46 -6.96 -14.62
CA ALA A 25 -10.19 -5.97 -13.84
C ALA A 25 -9.33 -5.39 -12.70
N LEU A 26 -8.47 -6.19 -12.06
CA LEU A 26 -7.63 -5.73 -10.97
C LEU A 26 -6.54 -4.77 -11.46
N GLU A 27 -5.90 -5.08 -12.59
CA GLU A 27 -4.94 -4.18 -13.24
C GLU A 27 -5.60 -2.87 -13.67
N ALA A 28 -6.77 -2.96 -14.32
CA ALA A 28 -7.52 -1.79 -14.76
C ALA A 28 -7.97 -0.91 -13.56
N PHE A 29 -8.41 -1.54 -12.47
CA PHE A 29 -8.78 -0.88 -11.23
C PHE A 29 -7.59 -0.13 -10.61
N LEU A 30 -6.47 -0.81 -10.37
CA LEU A 30 -5.27 -0.19 -9.78
C LEU A 30 -4.76 0.97 -10.64
N SER A 31 -4.66 0.76 -11.95
CA SER A 31 -4.25 1.78 -12.91
C SER A 31 -5.15 3.01 -12.85
N ARG A 32 -6.47 2.81 -12.86
CA ARG A 32 -7.45 3.90 -12.78
C ARG A 32 -7.34 4.69 -11.47
N ARG A 33 -7.25 3.99 -10.32
CA ARG A 33 -7.14 4.66 -9.01
C ARG A 33 -5.83 5.45 -8.88
N MET A 34 -4.74 4.98 -9.47
CA MET A 34 -3.48 5.73 -9.54
C MET A 34 -3.59 6.96 -10.43
N ALA A 35 -4.16 6.81 -11.64
CA ALA A 35 -4.38 7.94 -12.55
C ALA A 35 -5.27 9.04 -11.96
N GLN A 36 -6.21 8.66 -11.09
CA GLN A 36 -7.10 9.58 -10.37
C GLN A 36 -6.46 10.22 -9.12
N GLY A 37 -5.25 9.81 -8.74
CA GLY A 37 -4.58 10.27 -7.52
C GLY A 37 -5.23 9.77 -6.22
N GLU A 38 -6.05 8.71 -6.31
CA GLU A 38 -6.76 8.13 -5.17
C GLU A 38 -6.00 6.96 -4.55
N LEU A 39 -5.23 6.22 -5.37
CA LEU A 39 -4.24 5.24 -4.92
C LEU A 39 -2.85 5.82 -5.16
N LEU A 40 -2.14 6.11 -4.09
CA LEU A 40 -0.84 6.78 -4.11
C LEU A 40 0.26 5.73 -4.08
N LEU A 41 1.14 5.78 -5.08
CA LEU A 41 2.30 4.91 -5.21
C LEU A 41 3.57 5.78 -5.16
N ILE A 42 4.37 5.63 -4.11
CA ILE A 42 5.65 6.34 -4.00
C ILE A 42 6.77 5.56 -4.70
N ASP A 43 7.80 6.27 -5.17
CA ASP A 43 8.94 5.67 -5.88
C ASP A 43 9.75 4.69 -5.03
N GLU A 44 9.85 4.85 -3.69
CA GLU A 44 10.47 3.82 -2.85
C GLU A 44 9.74 2.48 -2.88
N VAL A 45 8.40 2.49 -2.85
CA VAL A 45 7.61 1.24 -2.93
C VAL A 45 7.89 0.54 -4.25
N VAL A 46 8.01 1.30 -5.35
CA VAL A 46 8.40 0.73 -6.65
C VAL A 46 9.84 0.22 -6.65
N GLY A 47 10.75 0.89 -5.95
CA GLY A 47 12.13 0.43 -5.76
C GLY A 47 12.19 -0.92 -5.05
N GLU A 48 11.46 -1.05 -3.95
CA GLU A 48 11.43 -2.24 -3.10
C GLU A 48 10.70 -3.42 -3.78
N ILE A 49 9.55 -3.17 -4.40
CA ILE A 49 8.69 -4.22 -4.97
C ILE A 49 9.29 -4.96 -6.16
N LYS A 50 10.35 -4.40 -6.79
CA LYS A 50 11.11 -5.09 -7.85
C LYS A 50 11.82 -6.33 -7.34
N TYR A 51 12.19 -6.35 -6.06
CA TYR A 51 13.02 -7.40 -5.47
C TYR A 51 12.23 -8.25 -4.47
N VAL A 52 11.29 -7.65 -3.75
CA VAL A 52 10.43 -8.38 -2.80
C VAL A 52 9.62 -9.46 -3.52
N SER A 53 9.60 -10.66 -2.94
CA SER A 53 8.87 -11.81 -3.47
C SER A 53 9.18 -12.08 -4.95
N GLN A 54 10.45 -11.94 -5.35
CA GLN A 54 10.94 -12.12 -6.73
C GLN A 54 10.25 -11.19 -7.74
N GLY A 55 9.82 -10.00 -7.28
CA GLY A 55 9.18 -9.02 -8.13
C GLY A 55 7.77 -9.39 -8.56
N VAL A 56 7.08 -10.31 -7.86
CA VAL A 56 5.77 -10.84 -8.28
C VAL A 56 4.77 -9.73 -8.62
N ALA A 57 4.57 -8.76 -7.74
CA ALA A 57 3.64 -7.67 -7.99
C ALA A 57 4.11 -6.72 -9.09
N TYR A 58 5.40 -6.40 -9.15
CA TYR A 58 5.98 -5.60 -10.24
C TYR A 58 5.82 -6.27 -11.61
N ASN A 59 5.87 -7.61 -11.65
CA ASN A 59 5.74 -8.42 -12.84
C ASN A 59 4.28 -8.58 -13.27
N THR A 60 3.38 -8.71 -12.29
CA THR A 60 1.93 -8.85 -12.49
C THR A 60 1.26 -7.54 -12.92
N PHE A 61 1.47 -6.45 -12.19
CA PHE A 61 0.77 -5.19 -12.41
C PHE A 61 1.64 -4.22 -13.21
N LYS A 62 1.32 -4.01 -14.49
CA LYS A 62 2.12 -3.16 -15.39
C LYS A 62 1.99 -1.70 -15.03
N CYS A 63 0.84 -1.28 -14.50
CA CYS A 63 0.58 0.08 -14.02
C CYS A 63 1.60 0.57 -12.98
N LEU A 64 2.21 -0.32 -12.19
CA LEU A 64 3.27 0.03 -11.22
C LEU A 64 4.55 0.53 -11.87
N ARG A 65 4.79 0.20 -13.14
CA ARG A 65 5.99 0.57 -13.88
C ARG A 65 5.88 1.95 -14.52
N ASP A 66 4.67 2.46 -14.64
CA ASP A 66 4.42 3.77 -15.23
C ASP A 66 4.94 4.86 -14.30
N LYS A 67 5.91 5.64 -14.80
CA LYS A 67 6.49 6.75 -14.06
C LYS A 67 5.49 7.88 -13.81
N ALA A 68 4.43 7.99 -14.63
CA ALA A 68 3.37 8.97 -14.42
C ALA A 68 2.55 8.69 -13.15
N HIS A 69 2.50 7.43 -12.69
CA HIS A 69 1.80 7.03 -11.46
C HIS A 69 2.68 7.07 -10.21
N GLN A 70 3.98 7.32 -10.36
CA GLN A 70 4.94 7.29 -9.26
C GLN A 70 5.17 8.68 -8.69
N ILE A 71 4.91 8.82 -7.40
CA ILE A 71 5.15 10.04 -6.66
C ILE A 71 6.58 10.02 -6.17
N SER A 72 7.39 10.97 -6.61
CA SER A 72 8.76 11.07 -6.12
C SER A 72 8.83 11.61 -4.71
N THR A 73 9.64 10.97 -3.88
CA THR A 73 9.88 11.34 -2.47
C THR A 73 11.28 11.92 -2.26
N VAL A 74 12.03 12.22 -3.31
CA VAL A 74 13.41 12.76 -3.22
C VAL A 74 13.49 14.00 -2.31
N ASN A 75 12.43 14.81 -2.31
CA ASN A 75 12.31 16.02 -1.50
C ASN A 75 11.40 15.84 -0.27
N LEU A 76 10.95 14.62 0.02
CA LEU A 76 10.12 14.33 1.19
C LEU A 76 10.98 14.43 2.45
N GLN A 77 10.65 15.41 3.29
CA GLN A 77 11.33 15.66 4.55
C GLN A 77 10.37 15.43 5.72
N PRO A 78 10.74 14.59 6.70
CA PRO A 78 9.94 14.43 7.90
C PRO A 78 9.80 15.76 8.65
N PRO A 79 8.58 16.14 9.09
CA PRO A 79 8.41 17.33 9.90
C PRO A 79 9.09 17.16 11.27
N GLN A 80 9.48 18.25 11.93
CA GLN A 80 10.15 18.19 13.25
C GLN A 80 9.37 17.37 14.29
N LYS A 81 8.04 17.41 14.22
CA LYS A 81 7.16 16.60 15.07
C LYS A 81 7.39 15.10 14.88
N PHE A 82 7.62 14.65 13.64
CA PHE A 82 7.88 13.25 13.34
C PHE A 82 9.14 12.76 14.05
N TYR A 83 10.26 13.49 13.98
CA TYR A 83 11.49 13.12 14.69
C TYR A 83 11.28 12.97 16.19
N ARG A 84 10.54 13.90 16.81
CA ARG A 84 10.21 13.79 18.25
C ARG A 84 9.39 12.54 18.54
N MET A 85 8.44 12.18 17.69
CA MET A 85 7.65 10.95 17.88
C MET A 85 8.48 9.69 17.59
N LEU A 86 9.40 9.75 16.64
CA LEU A 86 10.32 8.65 16.32
C LEU A 86 11.16 8.28 17.54
N ASP A 87 11.73 9.28 18.21
CA ASP A 87 12.64 9.06 19.32
C ASP A 87 11.95 8.63 20.62
N ASN A 88 10.63 8.88 20.74
CA ASN A 88 9.88 8.65 21.97
C ASN A 88 8.81 7.55 21.85
N ASN A 89 7.97 7.63 20.82
CA ASN A 89 6.77 6.81 20.67
C ASN A 89 6.95 5.65 19.70
N PHE A 90 7.74 5.84 18.63
CA PHE A 90 7.88 4.84 17.57
C PHE A 90 9.07 3.91 17.77
N VAL A 91 9.99 4.23 18.67
CA VAL A 91 11.05 3.32 19.08
C VAL A 91 10.53 2.29 20.07
N ASP A 92 10.94 1.03 19.93
CA ASP A 92 10.78 0.01 20.94
C ASP A 92 11.82 0.23 22.05
N GLN A 93 11.36 0.78 23.17
CA GLN A 93 12.22 1.09 24.33
C GLN A 93 12.86 -0.17 24.94
N VAL A 94 12.18 -1.33 24.85
CA VAL A 94 12.74 -2.60 25.35
C VAL A 94 13.87 -3.05 24.42
N TYR A 95 13.67 -2.95 23.10
CA TYR A 95 14.74 -3.23 22.14
C TYR A 95 15.93 -2.29 22.33
N LYS A 96 15.70 -0.97 22.40
CA LYS A 96 16.76 0.03 22.63
C LYS A 96 17.56 -0.28 23.88
N LYS A 97 16.89 -0.62 25.00
CA LYS A 97 17.55 -0.95 26.26
C LYS A 97 18.32 -2.27 26.22
N THR A 98 17.76 -3.31 25.61
CA THR A 98 18.32 -4.67 25.70
C THR A 98 19.33 -4.99 24.59
N LYS A 99 19.09 -4.50 23.38
CA LYS A 99 19.92 -4.79 22.19
C LYS A 99 20.95 -3.71 21.93
N LEU A 100 20.59 -2.44 22.08
CA LEU A 100 21.54 -1.34 21.91
C LEU A 100 22.24 -0.96 23.21
N GLN A 101 21.74 -1.40 24.37
CA GLN A 101 22.35 -1.17 25.69
C GLN A 101 22.63 0.31 26.03
N GLY A 102 21.88 1.23 25.41
CA GLY A 102 22.11 2.68 25.57
C GLY A 102 23.22 3.25 24.70
N ASP A 103 23.74 2.50 23.74
CA ASP A 103 24.65 3.01 22.70
C ASP A 103 23.90 3.97 21.77
N GLU A 104 24.18 5.26 21.95
CA GLU A 104 23.55 6.32 21.16
C GLU A 104 24.08 6.38 19.73
N VAL A 105 25.30 5.92 19.45
CA VAL A 105 25.84 5.89 18.08
C VAL A 105 25.09 4.85 17.25
N LEU A 106 24.97 3.62 17.78
CA LEU A 106 24.19 2.57 17.13
C LEU A 106 22.72 2.95 16.96
N TYR A 107 22.17 3.68 17.93
CA TYR A 107 20.81 4.20 17.81
C TYR A 107 20.67 5.23 16.69
N GLN A 108 21.59 6.21 16.58
CA GLN A 108 21.57 7.20 15.50
C GLN A 108 21.72 6.55 14.12
N ASP A 109 22.61 5.57 13.98
CA ASP A 109 22.80 4.84 12.73
C ASP A 109 21.51 4.10 12.31
N ALA A 110 20.89 3.35 13.23
CA ALA A 110 19.65 2.65 12.98
C ALA A 110 18.49 3.61 12.68
N ARG A 111 18.47 4.79 13.32
CA ARG A 111 17.49 5.84 13.07
C ARG A 111 17.63 6.40 11.66
N GLU A 112 18.84 6.70 11.23
CA GLU A 112 19.11 7.17 9.87
C GLU A 112 18.80 6.10 8.82
N GLU A 113 19.03 4.82 9.11
CA GLU A 113 18.60 3.71 8.26
C GLU A 113 17.08 3.64 8.15
N TYR A 114 16.36 3.70 9.28
CA TYR A 114 14.91 3.69 9.29
C TYR A 114 14.32 4.89 8.53
N LEU A 115 14.88 6.09 8.68
CA LEU A 115 14.43 7.28 7.96
C LEU A 115 14.55 7.15 6.43
N ARG A 116 15.43 6.27 5.94
CA ARG A 116 15.60 5.95 4.51
C ARG A 116 14.76 4.76 4.05
N SER A 117 14.12 4.04 4.98
CA SER A 117 13.31 2.86 4.67
C SER A 117 11.99 3.23 3.97
N THR A 118 11.49 2.33 3.14
CA THR A 118 10.18 2.42 2.48
C THR A 118 9.06 2.65 3.49
N ASP A 119 9.05 1.89 4.60
CA ASP A 119 8.05 2.00 5.66
C ASP A 119 7.99 3.43 6.23
N CYS A 120 9.14 4.02 6.54
CA CYS A 120 9.19 5.39 7.05
C CYS A 120 8.72 6.39 5.99
N ARG A 121 9.10 6.21 4.73
CA ARG A 121 8.69 7.08 3.62
C ARG A 121 7.17 7.09 3.44
N ILE A 122 6.51 5.92 3.52
CA ILE A 122 5.05 5.80 3.50
C ILE A 122 4.42 6.60 4.63
N VAL A 123 4.88 6.39 5.86
CA VAL A 123 4.31 7.06 7.04
C VAL A 123 4.52 8.57 6.99
N VAL A 124 5.72 9.02 6.62
CA VAL A 124 6.03 10.46 6.51
C VAL A 124 5.18 11.11 5.42
N TYR A 125 5.05 10.46 4.26
CA TYR A 125 4.19 10.93 3.19
C TYR A 125 2.75 11.08 3.69
N ALA A 126 2.22 10.04 4.35
CA ALA A 126 0.86 10.05 4.86
C ALA A 126 0.63 11.13 5.93
N MET A 127 1.61 11.34 6.82
CA MET A 127 1.56 12.41 7.81
C MET A 127 1.53 13.80 7.16
N CYS A 128 2.31 14.02 6.11
CA CYS A 128 2.33 15.28 5.37
C CYS A 128 1.02 15.51 4.60
N GLU A 129 0.49 14.48 3.94
CA GLU A 129 -0.73 14.56 3.15
C GLU A 129 -1.99 14.73 4.02
N LEU A 130 -2.01 14.12 5.22
CA LEU A 130 -3.11 14.25 6.18
C LEU A 130 -3.40 15.71 6.56
N ALA A 131 -2.40 16.59 6.49
CA ALA A 131 -2.58 18.02 6.74
C ALA A 131 -3.40 18.73 5.64
N ARG A 132 -3.57 18.08 4.47
CA ARG A 132 -4.24 18.63 3.29
C ARG A 132 -5.57 17.92 3.03
N GLU A 133 -5.56 16.59 3.05
CA GLU A 133 -6.69 15.76 2.68
C GLU A 133 -6.77 14.47 3.51
N PRO A 134 -7.96 13.87 3.67
CA PRO A 134 -8.09 12.56 4.28
C PRO A 134 -7.27 11.50 3.54
N ILE A 135 -6.38 10.83 4.28
CA ILE A 135 -5.55 9.73 3.79
C ILE A 135 -5.59 8.53 4.74
N GLN A 136 -5.46 7.34 4.17
CA GLN A 136 -5.28 6.07 4.86
C GLN A 136 -4.10 5.28 4.27
N VAL A 137 -3.58 4.31 5.02
CA VAL A 137 -2.48 3.42 4.58
C VAL A 137 -3.01 2.02 4.35
N LEU A 138 -2.75 1.47 3.16
CA LEU A 138 -3.02 0.08 2.82
C LEU A 138 -1.78 -0.76 3.16
N THR A 139 -1.92 -1.66 4.13
CA THR A 139 -0.85 -2.55 4.60
C THR A 139 -1.40 -3.88 5.11
N GLU A 140 -0.64 -4.98 4.92
CA GLU A 140 -0.98 -6.30 5.47
C GLU A 140 -0.40 -6.55 6.87
N GLU A 141 0.35 -5.58 7.41
CA GLU A 141 0.93 -5.71 8.75
C GLU A 141 -0.12 -5.55 9.86
N SER A 142 0.23 -6.00 11.08
CA SER A 142 -0.56 -5.76 12.29
C SER A 142 0.26 -5.00 13.34
N ALA A 143 -0.42 -4.25 14.21
CA ALA A 143 0.23 -3.41 15.22
C ALA A 143 0.88 -4.22 16.38
N ASN A 144 0.43 -5.46 16.62
CA ASN A 144 0.71 -6.19 17.85
C ASN A 144 2.08 -6.87 17.88
N GLN A 145 2.72 -7.08 16.73
CA GLN A 145 4.00 -7.77 16.63
C GLN A 145 5.05 -6.84 16.04
N ASN A 146 6.16 -6.65 16.74
CA ASN A 146 7.25 -5.79 16.26
C ASN A 146 8.48 -6.55 15.76
N ASP A 147 8.36 -7.85 15.47
CA ASP A 147 9.35 -8.74 14.84
C ASP A 147 10.83 -8.58 15.27
N GLY A 148 11.06 -8.14 16.52
CA GLY A 148 12.41 -7.81 16.99
C GLY A 148 13.08 -6.66 16.22
N LYS A 149 12.32 -5.72 15.65
CA LYS A 149 12.80 -4.48 15.05
C LYS A 149 12.88 -3.36 16.09
N LEU A 150 13.82 -2.42 15.90
CA LEU A 150 13.99 -1.26 16.77
C LEU A 150 12.82 -0.27 16.67
N PHE A 151 12.31 -0.01 15.47
CA PHE A 151 11.18 0.87 15.25
C PHE A 151 9.88 0.08 15.08
N ARG A 152 8.77 0.68 15.51
CA ARG A 152 7.42 0.11 15.45
C ARG A 152 6.94 0.02 14.00
N LYS A 153 6.07 -0.95 13.72
CA LYS A 153 5.46 -1.16 12.40
C LYS A 153 4.50 -0.06 11.96
N ILE A 154 4.20 -0.02 10.67
CA ILE A 154 3.30 0.96 10.04
C ILE A 154 1.96 1.08 10.78
N PRO A 155 1.21 0.00 11.11
CA PRO A 155 -0.08 0.13 11.76
C PRO A 155 -0.02 0.79 13.15
N PHE A 156 1.01 0.47 13.94
CA PHE A 156 1.19 1.09 15.25
C PHE A 156 1.49 2.58 15.12
N ILE A 157 2.39 2.95 14.21
CA ILE A 157 2.76 4.36 14.00
C ILE A 157 1.56 5.15 13.47
N CYS A 158 0.84 4.59 12.50
CA CYS A 158 -0.36 5.20 11.94
C CYS A 158 -1.45 5.42 13.00
N GLN A 159 -1.63 4.47 13.93
CA GLN A 159 -2.54 4.63 15.07
C GLN A 159 -2.17 5.85 15.94
N GLN A 160 -0.87 6.04 16.25
CA GLN A 160 -0.39 7.21 17.00
C GLN A 160 -0.61 8.53 16.24
N LEU A 161 -0.50 8.49 14.91
CA LEU A 161 -0.72 9.63 14.02
C LEU A 161 -2.20 9.86 13.68
N ARG A 162 -3.10 8.95 14.08
CA ARG A 162 -4.52 8.92 13.72
C ARG A 162 -4.75 8.83 12.21
N ILE A 163 -3.88 8.10 11.52
CA ILE A 163 -4.02 7.73 10.12
C ILE A 163 -4.66 6.34 10.08
N PRO A 164 -5.84 6.16 9.46
CA PRO A 164 -6.45 4.85 9.32
C PRO A 164 -5.56 3.90 8.53
N THR A 165 -5.52 2.63 8.95
CA THR A 165 -4.91 1.55 8.17
C THR A 165 -5.96 0.52 7.78
N LEU A 166 -5.73 -0.15 6.66
CA LEU A 166 -6.60 -1.21 6.16
C LEU A 166 -5.80 -2.23 5.35
N ASN A 167 -6.33 -3.46 5.23
CA ASN A 167 -5.75 -4.51 4.39
C ASN A 167 -6.43 -4.59 3.01
N ALA A 168 -5.91 -5.41 2.10
CA ALA A 168 -6.46 -5.56 0.75
C ALA A 168 -7.96 -5.94 0.72
N VAL A 169 -8.43 -6.79 1.63
CA VAL A 169 -9.86 -7.17 1.72
C VAL A 169 -10.72 -5.95 2.00
N GLU A 170 -10.33 -5.15 3.01
CA GLU A 170 -11.04 -3.94 3.39
C GLU A 170 -10.99 -2.89 2.27
N TYR A 171 -9.85 -2.79 1.57
CA TYR A 171 -9.70 -1.88 0.44
C TYR A 171 -10.68 -2.21 -0.68
N PHE A 172 -10.78 -3.49 -1.06
CA PHE A 172 -11.68 -3.90 -2.13
C PHE A 172 -13.14 -3.76 -1.73
N LYS A 173 -13.50 -4.03 -0.47
CA LYS A 173 -14.86 -3.75 0.04
C LYS A 173 -15.22 -2.27 -0.03
N GLN A 174 -14.27 -1.37 0.24
CA GLN A 174 -14.50 0.08 0.09
C GLN A 174 -14.76 0.51 -1.37
N HIS A 175 -14.41 -0.34 -2.35
CA HIS A 175 -14.48 -0.04 -3.78
C HIS A 175 -15.26 -1.12 -4.56
N GLU A 176 -16.16 -1.84 -3.91
CA GLU A 176 -16.90 -2.97 -4.50
C GLU A 176 -17.66 -2.57 -5.77
N ASP A 177 -18.29 -1.40 -5.77
CA ASP A 177 -19.01 -0.83 -6.92
C ASP A 177 -18.09 -0.59 -8.13
N ALA A 178 -16.81 -0.26 -7.89
CA ALA A 178 -15.83 -0.01 -8.94
C ALA A 178 -15.18 -1.29 -9.49
N LEU A 179 -15.36 -2.42 -8.80
CA LEU A 179 -14.83 -3.75 -9.17
C LEU A 179 -15.89 -4.67 -9.77
N THR A 180 -17.17 -4.28 -9.71
CA THR A 180 -18.28 -5.12 -10.19
C THR A 180 -18.40 -5.04 -11.71
N VAL A 181 -18.23 -6.18 -12.40
CA VAL A 181 -18.51 -6.34 -13.82
C VAL A 181 -19.94 -6.84 -13.98
N VAL A 182 -20.81 -6.03 -14.60
CA VAL A 182 -22.18 -6.47 -14.95
C VAL A 182 -22.07 -7.47 -16.10
N VAL A 183 -22.44 -8.72 -15.85
CA VAL A 183 -22.59 -9.72 -16.91
C VAL A 183 -23.98 -9.52 -17.52
N GLU A 184 -24.05 -8.81 -18.64
CA GLU A 184 -25.24 -8.81 -19.47
C GLU A 184 -25.31 -10.14 -20.22
N SER A 185 -26.17 -11.05 -19.77
CA SER A 185 -26.51 -12.24 -20.53
C SER A 185 -27.42 -11.82 -21.69
N THR A 186 -26.86 -11.78 -22.90
CA THR A 186 -27.67 -11.61 -24.12
C THR A 186 -28.66 -12.78 -24.20
N PRO A 187 -29.99 -12.55 -24.22
CA PRO A 187 -30.94 -13.64 -24.34
C PRO A 187 -30.71 -14.36 -25.67
N ALA A 188 -30.58 -15.68 -25.60
CA ALA A 188 -30.49 -16.52 -26.80
C ALA A 188 -31.71 -16.25 -27.69
N SER A 189 -31.47 -15.64 -28.84
CA SER A 189 -32.47 -15.44 -29.90
C SER A 189 -33.18 -16.76 -30.17
N MET A 190 -34.48 -16.80 -29.86
CA MET A 190 -35.39 -17.86 -30.29
C MET A 190 -35.38 -17.91 -31.82
N TYR A 191 -34.71 -18.92 -32.40
CA TYR A 191 -34.98 -19.32 -33.77
C TYR A 191 -36.35 -19.98 -33.82
N VAL A 192 -37.40 -19.19 -34.06
CA VAL A 192 -38.69 -19.68 -34.53
C VAL A 192 -38.54 -19.92 -36.03
N THR A 193 -38.27 -21.16 -36.43
CA THR A 193 -38.42 -21.55 -37.84
C THR A 193 -39.92 -21.66 -38.15
N HIS A 194 -40.48 -20.61 -38.75
CA HIS A 194 -41.72 -20.71 -39.51
C HIS A 194 -41.44 -21.48 -40.80
N ASN A 195 -41.69 -22.79 -40.80
CA ASN A 195 -41.94 -23.50 -42.05
C ASN A 195 -43.37 -23.24 -42.49
N GLN A 196 -43.53 -22.26 -43.38
CA GLN A 196 -44.69 -22.16 -44.26
C GLN A 196 -44.63 -23.28 -45.32
N ARG A 197 -45.82 -23.81 -45.62
CA ARG A 197 -46.16 -24.89 -46.56
C ARG A 197 -45.84 -24.54 -48.03
N PRO A 198 -45.93 -25.49 -48.97
CA PRO A 198 -47.23 -25.90 -49.55
C PRO A 198 -47.66 -27.33 -49.21
#